data_AF-D7R9Y4-F1
#
_entry.id   AF-D7R9Y4-F1
#
_cell.length_a   1.000
_cell.length_b   1.000
_cell.length_c   1.000
_cell.angle_alpha   90.00
_cell.angle_beta   90.00
_cell.angle_gamma   90.00
#
_symmetry.space_group_name_H-M   'P 1'
#
loop_
_entity.id
_entity.type
_entity.pdbx_description
1 polymer ?
#
loop_
_entity_poly.entity_id
_entity_poly.type
_entity_poly.pdbx_seq_one_letter_code
_entity_poly.pdbx_strand_id
1 'polypeptide(L)'
;RSVASRSLRTLNLAHNQIAQLSNGFLEGVVSLTTLSLNHNRLTVINQTNFLTKPKNYLQKLSLHRNPFQCSCDTLDFILWIEENNVTIPSLTTDVYCFVSYGHPQVMIYFEFDQCVNNSLALLISVLTTTILFITTLMATVAQIFYWDASYTWSSPRETRSRPC
;
A
#
# COMPACT_ATOMS: atom_id res chain seq x y z
N ARG A 1 2.61 4.14 29.96
CA ARG A 1 3.15 3.24 31.02
C ARG A 1 2.79 1.83 30.59
N SER A 2 3.75 1.03 30.10
CA SER A 2 3.49 -0.32 29.60
C SER A 2 3.14 -1.24 30.77
N VAL A 3 2.14 -2.10 30.56
CA VAL A 3 1.73 -3.12 31.54
C VAL A 3 2.57 -4.36 31.26
N ALA A 4 3.60 -4.61 32.08
CA ALA A 4 4.42 -5.81 31.95
C ALA A 4 3.87 -6.90 32.89
N SER A 5 3.22 -7.92 32.32
CA SER A 5 2.67 -9.04 33.09
C SER A 5 2.89 -10.36 32.35
N ARG A 6 3.65 -11.26 32.99
CA ARG A 6 4.01 -12.57 32.41
C ARG A 6 2.94 -13.65 32.61
N SER A 7 1.88 -13.38 33.35
CA SER A 7 0.79 -14.33 33.64
C SER A 7 -0.53 -13.97 32.97
N LEU A 8 -0.63 -12.77 32.39
CA LEU A 8 -1.86 -12.29 31.78
C LEU A 8 -2.15 -13.07 30.51
N ARG A 9 -3.28 -13.79 30.49
CA ARG A 9 -3.74 -14.58 29.34
C ARG A 9 -4.82 -13.87 28.53
N THR A 10 -5.69 -13.14 29.20
CA THR A 10 -6.83 -12.47 28.56
C THR A 10 -6.79 -10.98 28.90
N LEU A 11 -6.79 -10.14 27.88
CA LEU A 11 -6.86 -8.69 28.01
C LEU A 11 -8.08 -8.18 27.26
N ASN A 12 -9.03 -7.62 28.00
CA ASN A 12 -10.23 -7.02 27.45
C ASN A 12 -10.15 -5.49 27.53
N LEU A 13 -10.04 -4.86 26.37
CA LEU A 13 -10.04 -3.41 26.18
C LEU A 13 -11.20 -3.00 25.26
N ALA A 14 -12.23 -3.84 25.15
CA ALA A 14 -13.41 -3.54 24.37
C ALA A 14 -14.14 -2.30 24.91
N HIS A 15 -14.86 -1.59 24.03
CA HIS A 15 -15.68 -0.42 24.39
C HIS A 15 -14.91 0.73 25.05
N ASN A 16 -13.66 0.93 24.64
CA ASN A 16 -12.87 2.09 25.05
C ASN A 16 -12.79 3.12 23.90
N GLN A 17 -12.08 4.21 24.15
CA GLN A 17 -11.85 5.27 23.16
C GLN A 17 -10.41 5.24 22.64
N ILE A 18 -9.81 4.06 22.54
CA ILE A 18 -8.43 3.90 22.11
C ILE A 18 -8.36 4.26 20.63
N ALA A 19 -7.65 5.35 20.31
CA ALA A 19 -7.47 5.82 18.94
C ALA A 19 -6.23 5.22 18.27
N GLN A 20 -5.17 4.98 19.05
CA GLN A 20 -3.91 4.43 18.57
C GLN A 20 -3.31 3.50 19.62
N LEU A 21 -2.65 2.44 19.16
CA LEU A 21 -1.83 1.56 19.97
C LEU A 21 -0.37 1.96 19.77
N SER A 22 0.38 2.05 20.87
CA SER A 22 1.81 2.31 20.82
C SER A 22 2.57 1.09 20.28
N ASN A 23 3.69 1.33 19.59
CA ASN A 23 4.63 0.28 19.22
C ASN A 23 5.05 -0.51 20.47
N GLY A 24 5.12 -1.84 20.35
CA GLY A 24 5.41 -2.70 21.50
C GLY A 24 4.33 -2.67 22.59
N PHE A 25 3.05 -2.45 22.23
CA PHE A 25 1.97 -2.47 23.22
C PHE A 25 1.92 -3.79 24.02
N LEU A 26 2.23 -4.90 23.36
CA LEU A 26 2.32 -6.23 23.98
C LEU A 26 3.73 -6.56 24.52
N GLU A 27 4.67 -5.61 24.48
CA GLU A 27 6.02 -5.79 24.98
C GLU A 27 5.98 -5.97 26.52
N GLY A 28 6.20 -7.21 26.95
CA GLY A 28 6.13 -7.62 28.36
C GLY A 28 4.90 -8.48 28.73
N VAL A 29 3.94 -8.66 27.82
CA VAL A 29 2.77 -9.53 28.02
C VAL A 29 2.91 -10.85 27.26
N VAL A 30 3.94 -11.61 27.63
CA VAL A 30 4.41 -12.80 26.89
C VAL A 30 3.48 -14.02 26.94
N SER A 31 2.41 -14.00 27.75
CA SER A 31 1.47 -15.12 27.87
C SER A 31 0.06 -14.78 27.40
N LEU A 32 -0.12 -13.65 26.73
CA LEU A 32 -1.41 -13.21 26.24
C LEU A 32 -1.89 -14.13 25.12
N THR A 33 -3.08 -14.72 25.29
CA THR A 33 -3.74 -15.58 24.30
C THR A 33 -4.94 -14.89 23.66
N THR A 34 -5.64 -14.04 24.42
CA THR A 34 -6.88 -13.39 23.95
C THR A 34 -6.82 -11.89 24.17
N LEU A 35 -6.97 -11.13 23.09
CA LEU A 35 -7.05 -9.66 23.11
C LEU A 35 -8.37 -9.19 22.48
N SER A 36 -9.12 -8.40 23.24
CA SER A 36 -10.37 -7.78 22.75
C SER A 36 -10.18 -6.27 22.66
N LEU A 37 -10.26 -5.72 21.44
CA LEU A 37 -10.12 -4.30 21.12
C LEU A 37 -11.34 -3.80 20.32
N ASN A 38 -12.43 -4.56 20.34
CA ASN A 38 -13.66 -4.22 19.64
C ASN A 38 -14.33 -2.96 20.22
N HIS A 39 -15.08 -2.24 19.38
CA HIS A 39 -15.71 -0.97 19.76
C HIS A 39 -14.71 0.07 20.31
N ASN A 40 -13.59 0.24 19.62
CA ASN A 40 -12.66 1.33 19.89
C ASN A 40 -12.68 2.34 18.73
N ARG A 41 -11.74 3.29 18.74
CA ARG A 41 -11.58 4.31 17.68
C ARG A 41 -10.27 4.10 16.91
N LEU A 42 -9.82 2.85 16.78
CA LEU A 42 -8.57 2.52 16.11
C LEU A 42 -8.69 2.83 14.62
N THR A 43 -7.79 3.69 14.13
CA THR A 43 -7.73 4.05 12.71
C THR A 43 -6.66 3.27 11.96
N VAL A 44 -5.51 3.05 12.57
CA VAL A 44 -4.38 2.34 11.96
C VAL A 44 -3.90 1.24 12.88
N ILE A 45 -3.53 0.11 12.29
CA ILE A 45 -2.99 -1.04 12.99
C ILE A 45 -1.77 -1.56 12.24
N ASN A 46 -0.69 -1.82 12.97
CA ASN A 46 0.59 -2.23 12.41
C ASN A 46 1.11 -3.46 13.19
N GLN A 47 1.89 -4.31 12.52
CA GLN A 47 2.58 -5.44 13.13
C GLN A 47 3.39 -5.01 14.36
N THR A 48 4.00 -3.82 14.32
CA THR A 48 4.86 -3.27 15.39
C THR A 48 4.14 -3.12 16.72
N ASN A 49 2.83 -2.97 16.70
CA ASN A 49 2.01 -2.85 17.90
C ASN A 49 1.91 -4.19 18.64
N PHE A 50 2.00 -5.30 17.89
CA PHE A 50 1.85 -6.66 18.39
C PHE A 50 3.17 -7.44 18.49
N LEU A 51 4.27 -6.92 17.93
CA LEU A 51 5.59 -7.54 18.00
C LEU A 51 5.97 -7.87 19.44
N THR A 52 5.90 -9.16 19.77
CA THR A 52 6.33 -9.72 21.05
C THR A 52 7.53 -10.62 20.76
N LYS A 53 8.73 -10.07 20.85
CA LYS A 53 9.95 -10.89 20.75
C LYS A 53 10.10 -11.71 22.04
N PRO A 54 10.43 -13.01 22.01
CA PRO A 54 10.70 -13.88 20.84
C PRO A 54 9.53 -14.78 20.40
N LYS A 55 8.40 -14.82 21.11
CA LYS A 55 7.21 -15.60 20.73
C LYS A 55 5.94 -14.84 21.05
N ASN A 56 5.06 -14.76 20.07
CA ASN A 56 3.68 -14.31 20.27
C ASN A 56 2.81 -15.54 20.54
N TYR A 57 2.01 -15.49 21.60
CA TYR A 57 1.06 -16.56 21.96
C TYR A 57 -0.38 -16.15 21.71
N LEU A 58 -0.58 -15.02 21.04
CA LEU A 58 -1.90 -14.50 20.73
C LEU A 58 -2.61 -15.47 19.81
N GLN A 59 -3.75 -15.99 20.27
CA GLN A 59 -4.58 -16.92 19.51
C GLN A 59 -5.84 -16.25 19.00
N LYS A 60 -6.39 -15.30 19.77
CA LYS A 60 -7.65 -14.64 19.44
C LYS A 60 -7.55 -13.13 19.56
N LEU A 61 -7.90 -12.44 18.48
CA LEU A 61 -7.84 -10.98 18.38
C LEU A 61 -9.17 -10.43 17.86
N SER A 62 -9.91 -9.69 18.68
CA SER A 62 -11.21 -9.10 18.28
C SER A 62 -11.06 -7.62 17.95
N LEU A 63 -11.31 -7.24 16.70
CA LEU A 63 -11.11 -5.88 16.19
C LEU A 63 -12.37 -5.22 15.62
N HIS A 64 -13.48 -5.95 15.59
CA HIS A 64 -14.72 -5.49 14.98
C HIS A 64 -15.21 -4.14 15.55
N ARG A 65 -15.96 -3.39 14.73
CA ARG A 65 -16.48 -2.05 15.07
C ARG A 65 -15.37 -1.06 15.48
N ASN A 66 -14.33 -0.96 14.66
CA ASN A 66 -13.33 0.10 14.71
C ASN A 66 -13.29 0.83 13.36
N PRO A 67 -13.05 2.15 13.34
CA PRO A 67 -12.99 2.96 12.12
C PRO A 67 -11.61 2.83 11.44
N PHE A 68 -11.23 1.63 11.02
CA PHE A 68 -9.94 1.42 10.36
C PHE A 68 -9.85 2.21 9.06
N GLN A 69 -8.67 2.69 8.72
CA GLN A 69 -8.37 3.35 7.45
C GLN A 69 -7.60 2.36 6.56
N CYS A 70 -8.11 2.08 5.37
CA CYS A 70 -7.38 1.22 4.43
C CYS A 70 -6.15 2.00 3.92
N SER A 71 -4.96 1.58 4.30
CA SER A 71 -3.67 2.16 3.88
C SER A 71 -2.67 1.02 3.63
N CYS A 72 -1.60 1.29 2.87
CA CYS A 72 -0.50 0.33 2.66
C CYS A 72 0.10 -0.14 3.99
N ASP A 73 0.04 0.67 5.06
CA ASP A 73 0.58 0.31 6.38
C ASP A 73 -0.16 -0.85 7.06
N THR A 74 -1.40 -1.11 6.66
CA THR A 74 -2.20 -2.23 7.22
C THR A 74 -1.86 -3.58 6.60
N LEU A 75 -1.11 -3.61 5.48
CA LEU A 75 -0.69 -4.83 4.81
C LEU A 75 0.21 -5.69 5.70
N ASP A 76 1.18 -5.06 6.37
CA ASP A 76 2.08 -5.72 7.31
C ASP A 76 1.34 -6.47 8.42
N PHE A 77 0.21 -5.92 8.88
CA PHE A 77 -0.62 -6.55 9.89
C PHE A 77 -1.33 -7.79 9.36
N ILE A 78 -1.79 -7.78 8.11
CA ILE A 78 -2.43 -8.94 7.47
C ILE A 78 -1.42 -10.08 7.31
N LEU A 79 -0.22 -9.77 6.82
CA LEU A 79 0.88 -10.74 6.72
C LEU A 79 1.23 -11.32 8.09
N TRP A 80 1.27 -10.48 9.13
CA TRP A 80 1.53 -10.91 10.50
C TRP A 80 0.46 -11.89 11.03
N ILE A 81 -0.82 -11.67 10.71
CA ILE A 81 -1.92 -12.57 11.10
C ILE A 81 -1.72 -13.95 10.47
N GLU A 82 -1.39 -13.97 9.17
CA GLU A 82 -1.16 -15.20 8.41
C GLU A 82 0.04 -15.98 8.96
N GLU A 83 1.15 -15.30 9.24
CA GLU A 83 2.35 -15.92 9.81
C GLU A 83 2.13 -16.48 11.22
N ASN A 84 1.29 -15.82 12.03
CA ASN A 84 1.09 -16.18 13.45
C ASN A 84 -0.17 -17.03 13.69
N ASN A 85 -0.93 -17.42 12.65
CA ASN A 85 -2.17 -18.19 12.75
C ASN A 85 -3.18 -17.62 13.78
N VAL A 86 -3.32 -16.28 13.82
CA VAL A 86 -4.21 -15.62 14.78
C VAL A 86 -5.65 -15.70 14.31
N THR A 87 -6.54 -16.20 15.16
CA THR A 87 -7.98 -16.26 14.86
C THR A 87 -8.64 -14.90 15.13
N ILE A 88 -9.14 -14.25 14.09
CA ILE A 88 -9.92 -13.02 14.21
C ILE A 88 -11.40 -13.36 13.97
N PRO A 89 -12.26 -13.31 15.00
CA PRO A 89 -13.68 -13.56 14.81
C PRO A 89 -14.28 -12.47 13.91
N SER A 90 -15.14 -12.90 12.98
CA SER A 90 -15.84 -12.01 12.05
C SER A 90 -14.93 -11.13 11.18
N LEU A 91 -13.70 -11.59 10.87
CA LEU A 91 -12.76 -10.83 10.02
C LEU A 91 -13.36 -10.48 8.64
N THR A 92 -14.12 -11.40 8.06
CA THR A 92 -14.78 -11.26 6.76
C THR A 92 -16.09 -10.46 6.81
N THR A 93 -16.71 -10.30 7.99
CA THR A 93 -18.08 -9.77 8.13
C THR A 93 -18.21 -8.50 8.94
N ASP A 94 -17.37 -8.25 9.95
CA ASP A 94 -17.52 -7.11 10.88
C ASP A 94 -16.26 -6.23 11.01
N VAL A 95 -15.23 -6.50 10.21
CA VAL A 95 -14.00 -5.71 10.15
C VAL A 95 -13.93 -4.98 8.81
N TYR A 96 -14.40 -3.73 8.83
CA TYR A 96 -14.39 -2.84 7.69
C TYR A 96 -13.30 -1.78 7.84
N CYS A 97 -12.74 -1.33 6.73
CA CYS A 97 -11.87 -0.18 6.65
C CYS A 97 -12.45 0.87 5.70
N PHE A 98 -12.15 2.13 5.96
CA PHE A 98 -12.60 3.29 5.21
C PHE A 98 -11.46 3.83 4.35
N VAL A 99 -11.79 4.20 3.12
CA VAL A 99 -10.89 4.93 2.20
C VAL A 99 -11.30 6.40 2.25
N SER A 100 -10.36 7.35 2.22
CA SER A 100 -10.64 8.80 2.35
C SER A 100 -11.73 9.35 1.43
N TYR A 101 -12.01 8.69 0.31
CA TYR A 101 -13.01 9.10 -0.68
C TYR A 101 -13.94 7.95 -1.13
N GLY A 102 -14.05 6.88 -0.34
CA GLY A 102 -14.71 5.65 -0.78
C GLY A 102 -15.73 5.09 0.19
N HIS A 103 -16.44 4.07 -0.26
CA HIS A 103 -17.28 3.25 0.60
C HIS A 103 -16.43 2.38 1.52
N PRO A 104 -16.93 2.05 2.72
CA PRO A 104 -16.27 1.07 3.59
C PRO A 104 -16.15 -0.27 2.87
N GLN A 105 -14.95 -0.83 2.87
CA GLN A 105 -14.65 -2.14 2.32
C GLN A 105 -14.24 -3.09 3.44
N VAL A 106 -14.41 -4.38 3.22
CA VAL A 106 -13.93 -5.39 4.16
C VAL A 106 -12.41 -5.44 4.09
N MET A 107 -11.75 -5.43 5.24
CA MET A 107 -10.30 -5.20 5.35
C MET A 107 -9.42 -6.17 4.56
N ILE A 108 -9.82 -7.43 4.42
CA ILE A 108 -9.04 -8.48 3.71
C ILE A 108 -9.24 -8.50 2.19
N TYR A 109 -10.27 -7.85 1.65
CA TYR A 109 -10.54 -7.81 0.21
C TYR A 109 -10.00 -6.54 -0.45
N PHE A 110 -9.35 -5.65 0.32
CA PHE A 110 -8.69 -4.49 -0.24
C PHE A 110 -7.45 -4.97 -1.02
N GLU A 111 -7.40 -4.67 -2.31
CA GLU A 111 -6.36 -5.18 -3.21
C GLU A 111 -5.06 -4.38 -2.99
N PHE A 112 -4.19 -4.89 -2.12
CA PHE A 112 -2.92 -4.27 -1.73
C PHE A 112 -1.80 -4.43 -2.78
N ASP A 113 -2.09 -4.94 -3.98
CA ASP A 113 -1.10 -5.26 -5.03
C ASP A 113 -0.21 -4.06 -5.40
N GLN A 114 -0.75 -2.84 -5.31
CA GLN A 114 -0.01 -1.59 -5.55
C GLN A 114 1.06 -1.33 -4.47
N CYS A 115 0.83 -1.77 -3.22
CA CYS A 115 1.75 -1.59 -2.09
C CYS A 115 2.84 -2.67 -2.04
N VAL A 116 2.49 -3.90 -2.44
CA VAL A 116 3.40 -5.06 -2.40
C VAL A 116 4.60 -4.87 -3.33
N ASN A 117 4.42 -4.13 -4.43
CA ASN A 117 5.39 -4.14 -5.52
C ASN A 117 5.94 -2.77 -5.90
N ASN A 118 6.44 -2.03 -4.91
CA ASN A 118 7.06 -0.72 -5.13
C ASN A 118 8.24 -0.77 -6.11
N SER A 119 9.02 -1.86 -6.13
CA SER A 119 10.15 -2.05 -7.05
C SER A 119 9.72 -2.40 -8.49
N LEU A 120 8.71 -3.25 -8.67
CA LEU A 120 8.16 -3.59 -9.99
C LEU A 120 7.31 -2.45 -10.57
N ALA A 121 6.56 -1.71 -9.75
CA ALA A 121 5.87 -0.48 -10.17
C ALA A 121 6.88 0.60 -10.62
N LEU A 122 7.99 0.74 -9.90
CA LEU A 122 9.11 1.60 -10.31
C LEU A 122 9.72 1.12 -11.64
N LEU A 123 9.97 -0.17 -11.81
CA LEU A 123 10.50 -0.72 -13.06
C LEU A 123 9.54 -0.51 -14.25
N ILE A 124 8.24 -0.77 -14.07
CA ILE A 124 7.23 -0.59 -15.11
C ILE A 124 7.10 0.89 -15.50
N SER A 125 7.10 1.80 -14.52
CA SER A 125 7.04 3.24 -14.80
C SER A 125 8.31 3.75 -15.51
N VAL A 126 9.50 3.26 -15.13
CA VAL A 126 10.75 3.61 -15.82
C VAL A 126 10.78 3.07 -17.25
N LEU A 127 10.34 1.83 -17.47
CA LEU A 127 10.32 1.23 -18.82
C LEU A 127 9.32 1.94 -19.74
N THR A 128 8.12 2.23 -19.25
CA THR A 128 7.09 2.92 -20.06
C THR A 128 7.51 4.35 -20.43
N THR A 129 8.13 5.09 -19.51
CA THR A 129 8.62 6.46 -19.78
C THR A 129 9.80 6.48 -20.77
N THR A 130 10.73 5.53 -20.67
CA THR A 130 11.84 5.43 -21.63
C THR A 130 11.37 5.11 -23.05
N ILE A 131 10.40 4.20 -23.20
CA ILE A 131 9.78 3.89 -24.50
C ILE A 131 9.12 5.14 -25.10
N LEU A 132 8.34 5.89 -24.32
CA LEU A 132 7.70 7.12 -24.79
C LEU A 132 8.72 8.19 -25.23
N PHE A 133 9.84 8.31 -24.52
CA PHE A 133 10.90 9.23 -24.90
C PHE A 133 11.58 8.82 -26.22
N ILE A 134 11.84 7.53 -26.41
CA ILE A 134 12.45 7.03 -27.65
C ILE A 134 11.49 7.22 -28.83
N THR A 135 10.21 6.88 -28.68
CA THR A 135 9.24 7.04 -29.79
C THR A 135 9.04 8.50 -30.16
N THR A 136 9.00 9.41 -29.19
CA THR A 136 8.92 10.85 -29.44
C THR A 136 10.20 11.39 -30.11
N LEU A 137 11.38 10.93 -29.69
CA LEU A 137 12.65 11.29 -30.33
C LEU A 137 12.70 10.80 -31.79
N MET A 138 12.34 9.54 -32.05
CA MET A 138 12.33 9.00 -33.42
C MET A 138 11.32 9.72 -34.32
N ALA A 139 10.13 10.04 -33.79
CA ALA A 139 9.11 10.78 -34.53
C ALA A 139 9.58 12.21 -34.88
N THR A 140 10.23 12.91 -33.94
CA THR A 140 10.76 14.26 -34.19
C THR A 140 11.88 14.25 -35.23
N VAL A 141 12.79 13.28 -35.15
CA VAL A 141 13.87 13.11 -36.13
C VAL A 141 13.30 12.80 -37.52
N ALA A 142 12.36 11.86 -37.64
CA ALA A 142 11.70 11.53 -38.90
C ALA A 142 10.98 12.74 -39.50
N GLN A 143 10.32 13.53 -38.66
CA GLN A 143 9.66 14.77 -39.08
C GLN A 143 10.68 15.78 -39.63
N ILE A 144 11.82 15.98 -38.95
CA ILE A 144 12.88 16.89 -39.41
C ILE A 144 13.41 16.46 -40.78
N PHE A 145 13.73 15.18 -40.97
CA PHE A 145 14.20 14.66 -42.25
C PHE A 145 13.16 14.79 -43.36
N TYR A 146 11.87 14.57 -43.04
CA TYR A 146 10.79 14.77 -43.99
C TYR A 146 10.72 16.23 -44.48
N TRP A 147 10.81 17.20 -43.56
CA TRP A 147 10.84 18.61 -43.92
C TRP A 147 12.07 18.98 -44.75
N ASP A 148 13.26 18.49 -44.39
CA ASP A 148 14.50 18.76 -45.14
C ASP A 148 14.43 18.24 -46.59
N ALA A 149 13.93 17.01 -46.78
CA ALA A 149 13.67 16.45 -48.10
C ALA A 149 12.60 17.25 -48.88
N SER A 150 11.58 17.76 -48.19
CA SER A 150 10.53 18.59 -48.80
C SER A 150 11.05 19.96 -49.23
N TYR A 151 11.89 20.61 -48.41
CA TYR A 151 12.48 21.92 -48.73
C TYR A 151 13.44 21.82 -49.91
N THR A 152 14.25 20.78 -49.98
CA THR A 152 15.15 20.54 -51.11
C THR A 152 14.38 20.27 -52.41
N TRP A 153 13.28 19.50 -52.34
CA TRP A 153 12.42 19.21 -53.49
C TRP A 153 11.59 20.40 -53.97
N SER A 154 11.08 21.23 -53.05
CA SER A 154 10.23 22.39 -53.35
C SER A 154 11.01 23.67 -53.64
N SER A 155 12.34 23.69 -53.40
CA SER A 155 13.18 24.79 -53.88
C SER A 155 13.00 24.92 -55.40
N PRO A 156 12.65 26.11 -55.92
CA PRO A 156 12.56 26.31 -57.35
C PRO A 156 13.91 25.96 -57.94
N ARG A 157 13.97 25.00 -58.88
CA ARG A 157 15.13 24.86 -59.74
C ARG A 157 15.32 26.22 -60.40
N GLU A 158 16.32 26.97 -59.94
CA GLU A 158 16.82 28.19 -60.59
C GLU A 158 17.22 27.77 -62.01
N THR A 159 16.27 27.82 -62.94
CA THR A 159 16.50 27.66 -64.36
C THR A 159 17.28 28.88 -64.79
N ARG A 160 18.61 28.80 -64.64
CA ARG A 160 19.55 29.77 -65.19
C ARG A 160 19.41 29.75 -66.71
N SER A 161 18.48 30.57 -67.17
CA SER A 161 18.31 31.00 -68.54
C SER A 161 19.52 31.86 -68.93
N ARG A 162 19.91 31.69 -70.20
CA ARG A 162 21.14 32.17 -70.86
C ARG A 162 21.34 33.70 -70.74
N PRO A 163 22.50 34.22 -71.15
CA PRO A 163 22.44 34.98 -72.40
C PRO A 163 23.62 34.76 -73.37
N CYS A 164 23.21 34.79 -74.64
CA CYS A 164 23.89 35.15 -75.89
C CYS A 164 25.30 34.60 -76.18
#